data_AF-A0A1Q3MR96-F1
#
_entry.id   AF-A0A1Q3MR96-F1
#
_cell.length_a   1.000
_cell.length_b   1.000
_cell.length_c   1.000
_cell.angle_alpha   90.00
_cell.angle_beta   90.00
_cell.angle_gamma   90.00
#
_symmetry.space_group_name_H-M   'P 1'
#
loop_
_entity.id
_entity.type
_entity.pdbx_description
1 polymer ?
#
loop_
_entity_poly.entity_id
_entity_poly.type
_entity_poly.pdbx_seq_one_letter_code
_entity_poly.pdbx_strand_id
1 'polypeptide(L)'
;MRKSIILIGLALGASAHGSVYHVESAFPTDQAGNAITPSLGQPFWMTVNYRTDRSTAGAMVVSAPWLRLASASFAVGYGAYRATYGPITPLFDGSFPVQVSIGDATTTVTVTPRSADSAIEYYDPMSWQASFRSNLTFRAGSKPSVTWLVPRPESFGFQQVNVAYSLPSYAISNNVYQQSNPDQSGLDFWATSSAVRINANRLRAASFSDLKKIPSDVKPYTKSEALIESGDKNVKNLVASTLPKKFDKTMTVYDAAQALFQATVARLTYVDNPGRQPSAASALRYGNGDCGFFASVFVASCRQAGIPARPITGFLEGQNEWHVWAEFYVPNAGWVPVDPTFADTLDPNGDTPLYFGVIPDLNRRVATSIGFDHTVKKYKAPILQSPMAFTTASKVSSISTTCRLTPASNN
;
A
#
# COMPACT_ATOMS: atom_id res chain seq x y z
N MET A 1 -14.33 14.50 -1.24
CA MET A 1 -13.51 14.63 -0.02
C MET A 1 -12.07 14.31 -0.38
N ARG A 2 -11.23 15.34 -0.57
CA ARG A 2 -9.77 15.19 -0.56
C ARG A 2 -9.28 15.78 0.76
N LYS A 3 -8.14 15.28 1.24
CA LYS A 3 -7.38 15.65 2.44
C LYS A 3 -7.58 14.68 3.61
N SER A 4 -6.45 14.23 4.17
CA SER A 4 -6.29 13.58 5.48
C SER A 4 -6.20 12.05 5.58
N ILE A 5 -5.56 11.35 4.62
CA ILE A 5 -5.04 9.97 4.85
C ILE A 5 -3.50 9.93 4.91
N ILE A 6 -2.87 11.02 4.47
CA ILE A 6 -1.44 11.11 4.13
C ILE A 6 -0.49 11.13 5.34
N LEU A 7 -1.00 11.39 6.54
CA LEU A 7 -0.20 11.40 7.77
C LEU A 7 -0.55 10.31 8.75
N ILE A 8 -1.58 9.52 8.46
CA ILE A 8 -1.97 8.35 9.25
C ILE A 8 -0.79 7.37 9.35
N GLY A 9 0.06 7.29 8.34
CA GLY A 9 1.29 6.50 8.38
C GLY A 9 2.35 6.98 9.37
N LEU A 10 2.57 8.29 9.48
CA LEU A 10 3.46 8.87 10.50
C LEU A 10 2.80 8.87 11.90
N ALA A 11 1.46 8.82 11.94
CA ALA A 11 0.62 8.93 13.15
C ALA A 11 0.18 7.62 13.80
N LEU A 12 0.04 6.54 13.06
CA LEU A 12 -0.58 5.32 13.58
C LEU A 12 0.45 4.29 13.93
N GLY A 13 1.12 4.59 15.03
CA GLY A 13 1.22 3.60 16.08
C GLY A 13 0.90 4.19 17.43
N ALA A 14 -0.10 5.04 17.61
CA ALA A 14 -0.79 5.02 18.91
C ALA A 14 -1.48 3.65 19.07
N SER A 15 -0.66 2.61 19.23
CA SER A 15 -1.06 1.30 19.70
C SER A 15 -1.37 1.52 21.18
N ALA A 16 -2.59 1.92 21.47
CA ALA A 16 -3.13 1.71 22.80
C ALA A 16 -3.13 0.20 23.02
N HIS A 17 -2.10 -0.31 23.69
CA HIS A 17 -2.17 -1.65 24.25
C HIS A 17 -3.36 -1.64 25.24
N GLY A 18 -4.50 -2.16 24.79
CA GLY A 18 -5.63 -2.58 25.62
C GLY A 18 -6.88 -1.69 25.71
N SER A 19 -6.93 -0.46 25.15
CA SER A 19 -8.04 0.47 25.54
C SER A 19 -8.57 1.52 24.53
N VAL A 20 -8.14 1.56 23.25
CA VAL A 20 -8.72 2.51 22.26
C VAL A 20 -9.30 1.74 21.08
N TYR A 21 -10.59 1.98 20.81
CA TYR A 21 -11.34 1.26 19.78
C TYR A 21 -11.42 2.00 18.43
N HIS A 22 -11.30 3.34 18.40
CA HIS A 22 -11.42 4.08 17.14
C HIS A 22 -10.63 5.39 17.09
N VAL A 23 -9.82 5.54 16.03
CA VAL A 23 -9.30 6.83 15.57
C VAL A 23 -10.37 7.44 14.67
N GLU A 24 -10.90 8.60 15.06
CA GLU A 24 -11.96 9.27 14.29
C GLU A 24 -11.40 10.09 13.12
N SER A 25 -10.26 10.73 13.35
CA SER A 25 -9.58 11.54 12.34
C SER A 25 -8.14 11.83 12.76
N ALA A 26 -7.23 11.95 11.80
CA ALA A 26 -5.88 12.44 11.99
C ALA A 26 -5.52 13.45 10.89
N PHE A 27 -4.94 14.58 11.26
CA PHE A 27 -4.57 15.61 10.27
C PHE A 27 -3.39 16.47 10.76
N PRO A 28 -2.55 16.96 9.83
CA PRO A 28 -1.53 17.93 10.16
C PRO A 28 -2.12 19.25 10.64
N THR A 29 -1.46 19.85 11.61
CA THR A 29 -1.85 21.07 12.29
C THR A 29 -0.65 21.98 12.58
N ASP A 30 -0.92 23.23 12.91
CA ASP A 30 0.02 24.06 13.67
C ASP A 30 0.03 23.67 15.16
N GLN A 31 0.87 24.31 15.97
CA GLN A 31 0.95 24.06 17.41
C GLN A 31 -0.40 24.32 18.13
N ALA A 32 -1.23 25.21 17.59
CA ALA A 32 -2.55 25.53 18.13
C ALA A 32 -3.63 24.51 17.72
N GLY A 33 -3.29 23.50 16.91
CA GLY A 33 -4.21 22.48 16.46
C GLY A 33 -5.08 22.89 15.26
N ASN A 34 -4.74 23.99 14.56
CA ASN A 34 -5.41 24.39 13.34
C ASN A 34 -4.87 23.59 12.16
N ALA A 35 -5.74 23.09 11.29
CA ALA A 35 -5.33 22.29 10.13
C ALA A 35 -4.41 23.06 9.19
N ILE A 36 -3.30 22.44 8.78
CA ILE A 36 -2.35 23.00 7.80
C ILE A 36 -2.07 22.02 6.67
N THR A 37 -1.39 22.48 5.62
CA THR A 37 -0.72 21.61 4.64
C THR A 37 0.78 21.66 4.97
N PRO A 38 1.39 20.57 5.45
CA PRO A 38 2.80 20.55 5.77
C PRO A 38 3.65 20.82 4.53
N SER A 39 4.77 21.52 4.73
CA SER A 39 5.84 21.64 3.76
C SER A 39 7.00 20.75 4.19
N LEU A 40 7.66 20.08 3.24
CA LEU A 40 8.87 19.31 3.56
C LEU A 40 9.95 20.22 4.15
N GLY A 41 10.78 19.67 5.04
CA GLY A 41 11.78 20.38 5.84
C GLY A 41 11.20 21.27 6.95
N GLN A 42 9.91 21.58 6.95
CA GLN A 42 9.29 22.37 8.01
C GLN A 42 8.68 21.47 9.08
N PRO A 43 8.93 21.76 10.37
CA PRO A 43 8.25 21.07 11.44
C PRO A 43 6.74 21.34 11.35
N PHE A 44 5.94 20.30 11.49
CA PHE A 44 4.49 20.41 11.58
C PHE A 44 3.99 19.69 12.83
N TRP A 45 2.78 20.02 13.27
CA TRP A 45 2.11 19.29 14.33
C TRP A 45 1.04 18.38 13.73
N MET A 46 0.55 17.45 14.51
CA MET A 46 -0.47 16.52 14.07
C MET A 46 -1.49 16.37 15.15
N THR A 47 -2.75 16.52 14.78
CA THR A 47 -3.88 16.32 15.68
C THR A 47 -4.58 15.03 15.33
N VAL A 48 -4.80 14.19 16.33
CA VAL A 48 -5.56 12.94 16.21
C VAL A 48 -6.71 12.97 17.22
N ASN A 49 -7.91 12.69 16.74
CA ASN A 49 -9.11 12.56 17.57
C ASN A 49 -9.40 11.08 17.82
N TYR A 50 -9.56 10.71 19.09
CA TYR A 50 -9.79 9.36 19.56
C TYR A 50 -11.11 9.25 20.30
N ARG A 51 -11.73 8.07 20.25
CA ARG A 51 -12.86 7.69 21.11
C ARG A 51 -12.52 6.44 21.92
N THR A 52 -12.71 6.52 23.24
CA THR A 52 -12.54 5.39 24.18
C THR A 52 -13.91 4.80 24.55
N ASP A 53 -14.00 3.49 24.76
CA ASP A 53 -15.27 2.76 24.93
C ASP A 53 -15.40 1.96 26.25
N ARG A 54 -14.42 1.99 27.16
CA ARG A 54 -14.49 1.28 28.46
C ARG A 54 -14.88 2.17 29.65
N SER A 55 -15.58 1.56 30.61
CA SER A 55 -16.08 2.13 31.87
C SER A 55 -15.04 2.27 32.99
N THR A 56 -13.78 1.91 32.75
CA THR A 56 -12.66 1.99 33.72
C THR A 56 -11.52 2.82 33.15
N ALA A 57 -10.85 3.62 33.99
CA ALA A 57 -9.66 4.38 33.62
C ALA A 57 -8.58 3.47 32.99
N GLY A 58 -8.03 3.87 31.85
CA GLY A 58 -7.00 3.14 31.11
C GLY A 58 -5.83 4.04 30.70
N ALA A 59 -4.81 3.46 30.05
CA ALA A 59 -3.67 4.21 29.52
C ALA A 59 -3.76 4.31 27.99
N MET A 60 -3.73 5.53 27.46
CA MET A 60 -3.53 5.77 26.03
C MET A 60 -2.02 5.82 25.74
N VAL A 61 -1.52 4.84 24.99
CA VAL A 61 -0.12 4.77 24.57
C VAL A 61 -0.01 5.29 23.13
N VAL A 62 0.75 6.35 22.97
CA VAL A 62 1.12 6.88 21.65
C VAL A 62 2.50 6.35 21.32
N SER A 63 2.65 5.58 20.26
CA SER A 63 3.95 5.11 19.76
C SER A 63 4.18 5.53 18.30
N ALA A 64 5.44 5.65 17.91
CA ALA A 64 5.84 5.86 16.53
C ALA A 64 6.70 4.65 16.13
N PRO A 65 6.10 3.59 15.56
CA PRO A 65 6.78 2.30 15.39
C PRO A 65 7.95 2.38 14.37
N TRP A 66 7.99 3.42 13.53
CA TRP A 66 9.14 3.79 12.67
C TRP A 66 10.36 4.33 13.45
N LEU A 67 10.16 4.81 14.68
CA LEU A 67 11.07 5.75 15.34
C LEU A 67 11.53 5.33 16.75
N ARG A 68 11.52 4.02 17.04
CA ARG A 68 11.80 3.39 18.35
C ARG A 68 10.99 4.01 19.51
N LEU A 69 10.02 3.26 20.05
CA LEU A 69 9.48 3.33 21.43
C LEU A 69 9.57 4.70 22.14
N ALA A 70 9.11 5.74 21.46
CA ALA A 70 8.66 6.94 22.10
C ALA A 70 7.21 6.67 22.53
N SER A 71 7.03 6.07 23.70
CA SER A 71 5.70 5.83 24.26
C SER A 71 5.36 6.90 25.29
N ALA A 72 4.34 7.72 25.01
CA ALA A 72 3.69 8.52 26.03
C ALA A 72 2.44 7.78 26.51
N SER A 73 2.30 7.60 27.82
CA SER A 73 1.11 7.00 28.44
C SER A 73 0.32 8.07 29.18
N PHE A 74 -0.98 8.17 28.88
CA PHE A 74 -1.88 9.11 29.55
C PHE A 74 -3.04 8.35 30.17
N ALA A 75 -3.37 8.67 31.42
CA ALA A 75 -4.59 8.18 32.04
C ALA A 75 -5.81 8.81 31.34
N VAL A 76 -6.69 7.98 30.80
CA VAL A 76 -7.91 8.38 30.11
C VAL A 76 -9.12 7.62 30.66
N GLY A 77 -10.27 8.29 30.73
CA GLY A 77 -11.57 7.72 31.04
C GLY A 77 -12.42 7.51 29.78
N TYR A 78 -13.73 7.40 29.95
CA TYR A 78 -14.68 7.38 28.83
C TYR A 78 -14.81 8.78 28.20
N GLY A 79 -14.60 8.89 26.88
CA GLY A 79 -14.83 10.15 26.18
C GLY A 79 -14.11 10.30 24.85
N ALA A 80 -14.23 11.50 24.30
CA ALA A 80 -13.48 11.93 23.12
C ALA A 80 -12.19 12.64 23.57
N TYR A 81 -11.07 12.25 23.00
CA TYR A 81 -9.76 12.82 23.29
C TYR A 81 -9.15 13.41 22.04
N ARG A 82 -8.65 14.64 22.15
CA ARG A 82 -7.79 15.25 21.13
C ARG A 82 -6.35 15.11 21.60
N ALA A 83 -5.53 14.48 20.78
CA ALA A 83 -4.10 14.46 21.01
C ALA A 83 -3.36 15.26 19.94
N THR A 84 -2.39 16.07 20.35
CA THR A 84 -1.53 16.83 19.44
C THR A 84 -0.09 16.37 19.60
N TYR A 85 0.59 16.15 18.47
CA TYR A 85 1.97 15.65 18.39
C TYR A 85 2.83 16.60 17.57
N GLY A 86 3.96 17.03 18.10
CA GLY A 86 4.93 17.78 17.31
C GLY A 86 5.96 18.54 18.15
N PRO A 87 6.86 19.30 17.50
CA PRO A 87 7.04 19.35 16.05
C PRO A 87 7.56 18.01 15.50
N ILE A 88 6.95 17.52 14.41
CA ILE A 88 7.45 16.39 13.63
C ILE A 88 8.36 16.98 12.56
N THR A 89 9.66 16.71 12.67
CA THR A 89 10.61 17.07 11.62
C THR A 89 10.59 15.98 10.54
N PRO A 90 10.54 16.33 9.25
CA PRO A 90 10.72 15.37 8.17
C PRO A 90 12.02 14.58 8.38
N LEU A 91 11.94 13.27 8.20
CA LEU A 91 12.94 12.27 8.62
C LEU A 91 14.37 12.70 8.28
N PHE A 92 15.11 13.19 9.27
CA PHE A 92 16.56 13.38 9.21
C PHE A 92 17.23 12.47 10.25
N ASP A 93 18.50 12.17 10.03
CA ASP A 93 19.34 11.45 10.98
C ASP A 93 19.38 12.18 12.34
N GLY A 94 19.07 11.47 13.43
CA GLY A 94 19.17 11.98 14.81
C GLY A 94 17.88 11.88 15.62
N SER A 95 18.03 11.83 16.94
CA SER A 95 16.89 11.86 17.85
C SER A 95 16.31 13.27 17.96
N PHE A 96 14.99 13.41 17.93
CA PHE A 96 14.31 14.70 18.08
C PHE A 96 13.16 14.61 19.12
N PRO A 97 12.91 15.67 19.90
CA PRO A 97 11.81 15.68 20.85
C PRO A 97 10.47 15.89 20.13
N VAL A 98 9.46 15.11 20.51
CA VAL A 98 8.06 15.30 20.12
C VAL A 98 7.26 15.54 21.39
N GLN A 99 6.56 16.67 21.44
CA GLN A 99 5.56 16.92 22.47
C GLN A 99 4.30 16.15 22.14
N VAL A 100 3.73 15.53 23.16
CA VAL A 100 2.47 14.80 23.10
C VAL A 100 1.54 15.42 24.13
N SER A 101 0.42 15.97 23.68
CA SER A 101 -0.58 16.58 24.55
C SER A 101 -1.91 15.84 24.43
N ILE A 102 -2.58 15.55 25.55
CA ILE A 102 -3.96 15.05 25.61
C ILE A 102 -4.72 15.86 26.67
N GLY A 103 -5.69 16.68 26.23
CA GLY A 103 -6.28 17.70 27.11
C GLY A 103 -5.20 18.65 27.64
N ASP A 104 -5.17 18.88 28.95
CA ASP A 104 -4.17 19.73 29.60
C ASP A 104 -2.86 18.99 29.93
N ALA A 105 -2.83 17.66 29.79
CA ALA A 105 -1.64 16.86 30.08
C ALA A 105 -0.70 16.87 28.87
N THR A 106 0.55 17.29 29.07
CA THR A 106 1.59 17.29 28.03
C THR A 106 2.83 16.57 28.53
N THR A 107 3.43 15.73 27.68
CA THR A 107 4.75 15.14 27.91
C THR A 107 5.62 15.28 26.67
N THR A 108 6.94 15.25 26.85
CA THR A 108 7.89 15.25 25.73
C THR A 108 8.52 13.88 25.64
N VAL A 109 8.52 13.31 24.43
CA VAL A 109 9.17 12.04 24.16
C VAL A 109 10.26 12.23 23.14
N THR A 110 11.42 11.63 23.37
CA THR A 110 12.51 11.64 22.38
C THR A 110 12.26 10.54 21.37
N VAL A 111 12.15 10.95 20.12
CA VAL A 111 11.87 10.10 18.96
C VAL A 111 13.19 9.86 18.23
N THR A 112 13.51 8.60 17.92
CA THR A 112 14.79 8.24 17.26
C THR A 112 14.52 7.40 16.02
N PRO A 113 14.56 7.98 14.80
CA PRO A 113 14.44 7.21 13.56
C PRO A 113 15.40 6.02 13.56
N ARG A 114 14.86 4.81 13.35
CA ARG A 114 15.68 3.60 13.18
C ARG A 114 15.66 3.22 11.71
N SER A 115 16.83 3.31 11.07
CA SER A 115 17.03 2.66 9.76
C SER A 115 16.91 1.14 9.92
N ALA A 116 16.46 0.45 8.88
CA ALA A 116 16.37 -1.00 8.93
C ALA A 116 17.74 -1.64 9.22
N ASP A 117 17.77 -2.68 10.06
CA ASP A 117 19.00 -3.44 10.32
C ASP A 117 19.48 -4.17 9.07
N SER A 118 18.52 -4.68 8.28
CA SER A 118 18.70 -5.29 6.97
C SER A 118 18.37 -4.30 5.84
N ALA A 119 18.54 -4.71 4.59
CA ALA A 119 18.14 -3.86 3.45
C ALA A 119 16.62 -3.58 3.46
N ILE A 120 15.83 -4.58 3.85
CA ILE A 120 14.38 -4.53 4.04
C ILE A 120 14.08 -5.20 5.38
N GLU A 121 13.34 -4.52 6.26
CA GLU A 121 12.91 -5.04 7.56
C GLU A 121 11.38 -4.96 7.66
N TYR A 122 10.77 -6.10 7.98
CA TYR A 122 9.34 -6.19 8.31
C TYR A 122 9.18 -6.22 9.82
N TYR A 123 8.19 -5.49 10.35
CA TYR A 123 7.98 -5.34 11.79
C TYR A 123 6.51 -5.06 12.12
N ASP A 124 6.20 -4.98 13.41
CA ASP A 124 4.85 -4.70 13.94
C ASP A 124 3.76 -5.58 13.30
N PRO A 125 3.89 -6.92 13.41
CA PRO A 125 2.93 -7.83 12.79
C PRO A 125 1.54 -7.68 13.40
N MET A 126 0.52 -7.62 12.53
CA MET A 126 -0.89 -7.64 12.90
C MET A 126 -1.56 -8.87 12.28
N SER A 127 -2.40 -9.55 13.07
CA SER A 127 -3.19 -10.69 12.62
C SER A 127 -4.59 -10.25 12.20
N TRP A 128 -5.07 -10.83 11.11
CA TRP A 128 -6.28 -10.42 10.41
C TRP A 128 -7.18 -11.59 10.07
N GLN A 129 -8.48 -11.36 10.18
CA GLN A 129 -9.50 -12.08 9.44
C GLN A 129 -9.85 -11.29 8.19
N ALA A 130 -9.66 -11.91 7.03
CA ALA A 130 -9.85 -11.29 5.73
C ALA A 130 -10.89 -12.06 4.91
N SER A 131 -11.71 -11.34 4.15
CA SER A 131 -12.60 -11.94 3.17
C SER A 131 -12.78 -11.06 1.94
N PHE A 132 -13.04 -11.70 0.81
CA PHE A 132 -13.55 -11.04 -0.38
C PHE A 132 -14.56 -11.92 -1.11
N ARG A 133 -15.54 -11.29 -1.76
CA ARG A 133 -16.61 -11.95 -2.51
C ARG A 133 -16.98 -11.16 -3.75
N SER A 134 -17.38 -11.87 -4.80
CA SER A 134 -18.11 -11.32 -5.94
C SER A 134 -19.43 -12.07 -6.09
N ASN A 135 -20.51 -11.35 -6.34
CA ASN A 135 -21.84 -11.91 -6.56
C ASN A 135 -22.39 -11.43 -7.91
N LEU A 136 -22.99 -12.35 -8.67
CA LEU A 136 -23.73 -12.08 -9.89
C LEU A 136 -25.22 -12.22 -9.62
N THR A 137 -25.98 -11.22 -10.06
CA THR A 137 -27.44 -11.34 -10.16
C THR A 137 -27.80 -11.59 -11.63
N PHE A 138 -28.65 -12.58 -11.89
CA PHE A 138 -29.13 -12.90 -13.23
C PHE A 138 -30.57 -12.45 -13.42
N ARG A 139 -30.92 -12.08 -14.65
CA ARG A 139 -32.33 -11.84 -15.00
C ARG A 139 -33.12 -13.16 -15.00
N ALA A 140 -34.41 -13.09 -14.69
CA ALA A 140 -35.30 -14.25 -14.71
C ALA A 140 -35.22 -15.03 -16.03
N GLY A 141 -35.22 -16.37 -15.94
CA GLY A 141 -35.09 -17.27 -17.08
C GLY A 141 -33.66 -17.52 -17.56
N SER A 142 -32.64 -16.94 -16.91
CA SER A 142 -31.23 -17.25 -17.21
C SER A 142 -30.86 -18.67 -16.77
N LYS A 143 -30.02 -19.36 -17.56
CA LYS A 143 -29.40 -20.64 -17.21
C LYS A 143 -27.88 -20.47 -17.19
N PRO A 144 -27.30 -19.89 -16.12
CA PRO A 144 -25.91 -19.47 -16.15
C PRO A 144 -24.95 -20.64 -15.98
N SER A 145 -23.90 -20.66 -16.81
CA SER A 145 -22.67 -21.40 -16.55
C SER A 145 -21.58 -20.38 -16.31
N VAL A 146 -21.06 -20.32 -15.08
CA VAL A 146 -20.05 -19.35 -14.67
C VAL A 146 -18.75 -20.05 -14.32
N THR A 147 -17.68 -19.53 -14.88
CA THR A 147 -16.31 -19.84 -14.48
C THR A 147 -15.75 -18.62 -13.76
N TRP A 148 -15.34 -18.79 -12.52
CA TRP A 148 -14.71 -17.74 -11.74
C TRP A 148 -13.20 -17.88 -11.80
N LEU A 149 -12.50 -16.76 -12.01
CA LEU A 149 -11.09 -16.63 -11.67
C LEU A 149 -11.01 -15.90 -10.35
N VAL A 150 -10.36 -16.52 -9.37
CA VAL A 150 -10.33 -16.06 -7.98
C VAL A 150 -8.88 -15.78 -7.62
N PRO A 151 -8.55 -14.57 -7.14
CA PRO A 151 -7.20 -14.29 -6.67
C PRO A 151 -6.84 -15.19 -5.49
N ARG A 152 -5.60 -15.67 -5.46
CA ARG A 152 -5.05 -16.52 -4.40
C ARG A 152 -4.12 -15.67 -3.54
N PRO A 153 -4.49 -15.36 -2.29
CA PRO A 153 -3.53 -14.82 -1.33
C PRO A 153 -2.39 -15.82 -1.09
N GLU A 154 -1.16 -15.34 -1.15
CA GLU A 154 0.06 -16.13 -0.91
C GLU A 154 0.90 -15.51 0.21
N SER A 155 1.71 -16.31 0.89
CA SER A 155 2.70 -15.81 1.85
C SER A 155 3.92 -15.29 1.11
N PHE A 156 4.23 -14.01 1.28
CA PHE A 156 5.42 -13.38 0.73
C PHE A 156 5.69 -12.05 1.43
N GLY A 157 6.97 -11.66 1.49
CA GLY A 157 7.40 -10.35 1.98
C GLY A 157 6.74 -9.96 3.30
N PHE A 158 5.84 -8.99 3.24
CA PHE A 158 5.17 -8.41 4.40
C PHE A 158 4.04 -9.27 4.99
N GLN A 159 3.56 -10.32 4.31
CA GLN A 159 2.41 -11.10 4.77
C GLN A 159 2.68 -12.61 4.85
N GLN A 160 2.02 -13.25 5.82
CA GLN A 160 1.91 -14.70 5.98
C GLN A 160 0.43 -15.09 5.95
N VAL A 161 0.03 -15.92 5.00
CA VAL A 161 -1.36 -16.35 4.81
C VAL A 161 -1.56 -17.71 5.48
N ASN A 162 -2.50 -17.77 6.41
CA ASN A 162 -2.94 -18.99 7.08
C ASN A 162 -4.30 -19.39 6.53
N VAL A 163 -4.33 -20.41 5.67
CA VAL A 163 -5.58 -20.89 5.07
C VAL A 163 -6.15 -22.01 5.94
N ALA A 164 -7.28 -21.77 6.60
CA ALA A 164 -7.96 -22.75 7.46
C ALA A 164 -8.84 -23.76 6.69
N TYR A 165 -8.89 -23.70 5.36
CA TYR A 165 -9.75 -24.54 4.53
C TYR A 165 -9.03 -25.03 3.27
N SER A 166 -9.42 -26.20 2.77
CA SER A 166 -8.95 -26.72 1.48
C SER A 166 -9.38 -25.76 0.36
N LEU A 167 -8.41 -25.13 -0.31
CA LEU A 167 -8.68 -24.29 -1.47
C LEU A 167 -9.33 -25.15 -2.57
N PRO A 168 -10.52 -24.79 -3.10
CA PRO A 168 -11.20 -25.57 -4.11
C PRO A 168 -10.26 -25.89 -5.28
N SER A 169 -10.28 -27.15 -5.68
CA SER A 169 -9.30 -27.81 -6.53
C SER A 169 -9.16 -27.20 -7.92
N TYR A 170 -8.12 -26.36 -8.09
CA TYR A 170 -7.04 -26.49 -9.10
C TYR A 170 -6.38 -25.12 -9.27
N ALA A 171 -5.13 -24.96 -8.83
CA ALA A 171 -4.33 -23.78 -9.16
C ALA A 171 -4.04 -23.79 -10.67
N ILE A 172 -4.43 -22.74 -11.39
CA ILE A 172 -4.24 -22.69 -12.85
C ILE A 172 -2.97 -21.92 -13.24
N SER A 173 -2.53 -21.02 -12.37
CA SER A 173 -1.27 -20.28 -12.47
C SER A 173 -0.86 -19.79 -11.08
N ASN A 174 0.31 -19.15 -10.98
CA ASN A 174 0.70 -18.40 -9.78
C ASN A 174 -0.43 -17.40 -9.45
N ASN A 175 -0.83 -17.32 -8.17
CA ASN A 175 -1.83 -16.39 -7.66
C ASN A 175 -3.29 -16.49 -8.19
N VAL A 176 -3.71 -17.56 -8.90
CA VAL A 176 -5.11 -17.68 -9.41
C VAL A 176 -5.70 -19.09 -9.25
N TYR A 177 -6.93 -19.15 -8.72
CA TYR A 177 -7.79 -20.33 -8.71
C TYR A 177 -8.98 -20.21 -9.63
N GLN A 178 -9.51 -21.36 -10.05
CA GLN A 178 -10.82 -21.42 -10.70
C GLN A 178 -11.85 -22.06 -9.78
N GLN A 179 -13.03 -21.46 -9.74
CA GLN A 179 -14.19 -22.03 -9.07
C GLN A 179 -15.39 -22.08 -10.03
N SER A 180 -16.20 -23.11 -9.87
CA SER A 180 -17.48 -23.25 -10.57
C SER A 180 -18.60 -23.14 -9.54
N ASN A 181 -19.22 -21.98 -9.51
CA ASN A 181 -20.36 -21.67 -8.65
C ASN A 181 -21.29 -20.72 -9.44
N PRO A 182 -22.60 -20.99 -9.51
CA PRO A 182 -23.52 -20.29 -10.41
C PRO A 182 -23.59 -18.77 -10.22
N ASP A 183 -23.48 -18.25 -9.00
CA ASP A 183 -23.82 -16.86 -8.69
C ASP A 183 -22.83 -16.15 -7.77
N GLN A 184 -21.95 -16.85 -7.05
CA GLN A 184 -20.97 -16.20 -6.18
C GLN A 184 -19.64 -16.91 -6.11
N SER A 185 -18.57 -16.16 -5.84
CA SER A 185 -17.25 -16.73 -5.55
C SER A 185 -16.43 -15.79 -4.66
N GLY A 186 -15.45 -16.34 -3.95
CA GLY A 186 -14.54 -15.59 -3.10
C GLY A 186 -13.82 -16.47 -2.09
N LEU A 187 -13.17 -15.85 -1.11
CA LEU A 187 -12.36 -16.54 -0.11
C LEU A 187 -12.49 -15.85 1.24
N ASP A 188 -12.46 -16.66 2.31
CA ASP A 188 -12.19 -16.23 3.67
C ASP A 188 -10.83 -16.80 4.08
N PHE A 189 -9.97 -15.97 4.67
CA PHE A 189 -8.61 -16.38 5.05
C PHE A 189 -8.11 -15.61 6.25
N TRP A 190 -7.14 -16.20 6.95
CA TRP A 190 -6.39 -15.51 7.98
C TRP A 190 -5.05 -15.07 7.42
N ALA A 191 -4.57 -13.91 7.84
CA ALA A 191 -3.24 -13.44 7.48
C ALA A 191 -2.59 -12.72 8.64
N THR A 192 -1.28 -12.78 8.69
CA THR A 192 -0.47 -11.85 9.50
C THR A 192 0.27 -10.94 8.54
N SER A 193 0.09 -9.63 8.68
CA SER A 193 0.76 -8.62 7.85
C SER A 193 1.68 -7.76 8.71
N SER A 194 2.79 -7.33 8.14
CA SER A 194 3.81 -6.51 8.82
C SER A 194 4.00 -5.18 8.11
N ALA A 195 4.34 -4.16 8.88
CA ALA A 195 4.84 -2.90 8.39
C ALA A 195 6.22 -3.11 7.75
N VAL A 196 6.67 -2.17 6.91
CA VAL A 196 7.97 -2.28 6.25
C VAL A 196 8.77 -0.99 6.36
N ARG A 197 10.07 -1.16 6.56
CA ARG A 197 11.08 -0.11 6.41
C ARG A 197 12.31 -0.65 5.71
N ILE A 198 13.13 0.26 5.23
CA ILE A 198 14.35 -0.07 4.48
C ILE A 198 15.59 0.62 5.04
N ASN A 199 16.74 0.14 4.60
CA ASN A 199 18.01 0.82 4.74
C ASN A 199 18.47 1.29 3.36
N ALA A 200 18.24 2.57 3.05
CA ALA A 200 18.55 3.13 1.74
C ALA A 200 20.04 2.98 1.36
N ASN A 201 20.95 3.12 2.33
CA ASN A 201 22.39 2.96 2.09
C ASN A 201 22.73 1.53 1.65
N ARG A 202 22.09 0.51 2.24
CA ARG A 202 22.24 -0.88 1.79
C ARG A 202 21.61 -1.12 0.42
N LEU A 203 20.46 -0.52 0.12
CA LEU A 203 19.80 -0.67 -1.18
C LEU A 203 20.58 0.02 -2.32
N ARG A 204 21.26 1.13 -2.04
CA ARG A 204 22.14 1.83 -2.97
C ARG A 204 23.39 1.05 -3.37
N ALA A 205 23.70 -0.07 -2.69
CA ALA A 205 24.78 -0.95 -3.11
C ALA A 205 24.49 -1.66 -4.46
N ALA A 206 23.23 -1.74 -4.90
CA ALA A 206 22.86 -2.42 -6.14
C ALA A 206 22.91 -1.48 -7.36
N SER A 207 23.67 -1.91 -8.38
CA SER A 207 23.80 -1.21 -9.66
C SER A 207 22.90 -1.81 -10.74
N PHE A 208 22.72 -1.10 -11.86
CA PHE A 208 22.03 -1.66 -13.04
C PHE A 208 22.76 -2.86 -13.65
N SER A 209 24.08 -2.99 -13.43
CA SER A 209 24.83 -4.15 -13.93
C SER A 209 24.42 -5.45 -13.23
N ASP A 210 23.97 -5.36 -11.97
CA ASP A 210 23.50 -6.49 -11.16
C ASP A 210 22.14 -7.02 -11.65
N LEU A 211 21.35 -6.20 -12.35
CA LEU A 211 20.08 -6.63 -12.94
C LEU A 211 20.26 -7.73 -14.01
N LYS A 212 21.47 -7.91 -14.54
CA LYS A 212 21.79 -9.03 -15.45
C LYS A 212 21.73 -10.40 -14.77
N LYS A 213 21.83 -10.44 -13.44
CA LYS A 213 21.88 -11.66 -12.61
C LYS A 213 20.60 -11.88 -11.80
N ILE A 214 19.52 -11.17 -12.10
CA ILE A 214 18.26 -11.33 -11.37
C ILE A 214 17.69 -12.74 -11.58
N PRO A 215 16.97 -13.28 -10.58
CA PRO A 215 16.31 -14.58 -10.69
C PRO A 215 15.37 -14.70 -11.90
N SER A 216 15.21 -15.91 -12.43
CA SER A 216 14.41 -16.16 -13.64
C SER A 216 12.92 -15.86 -13.46
N ASP A 217 12.40 -16.01 -12.24
CA ASP A 217 11.04 -15.68 -11.84
C ASP A 217 10.82 -14.16 -11.64
N VAL A 218 11.89 -13.38 -11.46
CA VAL A 218 11.83 -11.91 -11.39
C VAL A 218 11.89 -11.27 -12.79
N LYS A 219 12.61 -11.90 -13.72
CA LYS A 219 12.85 -11.38 -15.08
C LYS A 219 11.59 -10.99 -15.87
N PRO A 220 10.45 -11.72 -15.80
CA PRO A 220 9.22 -11.33 -16.49
C PRO A 220 8.71 -9.94 -16.12
N TYR A 221 8.95 -9.50 -14.88
CA TYR A 221 8.55 -8.19 -14.37
C TYR A 221 9.35 -7.01 -14.93
N THR A 222 10.14 -7.23 -16.00
CA THR A 222 10.74 -6.17 -16.83
C THR A 222 9.99 -5.95 -18.15
N LYS A 223 9.03 -6.82 -18.48
CA LYS A 223 8.34 -6.80 -19.77
C LYS A 223 7.10 -5.91 -19.74
N SER A 224 6.72 -5.39 -20.90
CA SER A 224 5.44 -4.72 -21.06
C SER A 224 4.30 -5.73 -21.03
N GLU A 225 3.18 -5.37 -20.41
CA GLU A 225 1.95 -6.15 -20.39
C GLU A 225 0.73 -5.21 -20.49
N ALA A 226 -0.48 -5.77 -20.54
CA ALA A 226 -1.71 -4.97 -20.51
C ALA A 226 -1.73 -4.09 -19.25
N LEU A 227 -2.11 -2.82 -19.39
CA LEU A 227 -2.15 -1.80 -18.33
C LEU A 227 -0.78 -1.33 -17.82
N ILE A 228 0.30 -2.05 -18.12
CA ILE A 228 1.69 -1.68 -17.82
C ILE A 228 2.44 -1.50 -19.15
N GLU A 229 2.02 -0.49 -19.92
CA GLU A 229 2.55 -0.22 -21.27
C GLU A 229 3.92 0.46 -21.23
N SER A 230 4.96 -0.21 -20.69
CA SER A 230 6.34 0.31 -20.61
C SER A 230 6.93 0.76 -21.97
N GLY A 231 6.41 0.24 -23.08
CA GLY A 231 6.80 0.67 -24.43
C GLY A 231 6.11 1.93 -24.95
N ASP A 232 5.08 2.44 -24.25
CA ASP A 232 4.27 3.59 -24.65
C ASP A 232 5.10 4.88 -24.73
N LYS A 233 4.71 5.77 -25.64
CA LYS A 233 5.41 7.04 -25.88
C LYS A 233 5.41 7.92 -24.63
N ASN A 234 4.30 8.00 -23.90
CA ASN A 234 4.21 8.85 -22.72
C ASN A 234 5.04 8.30 -21.56
N VAL A 235 5.11 6.98 -21.40
CA VAL A 235 5.97 6.34 -20.39
C VAL A 235 7.45 6.59 -20.71
N LYS A 236 7.86 6.38 -21.96
CA LYS A 236 9.23 6.70 -22.41
C LYS A 236 9.59 8.17 -22.19
N ASN A 237 8.66 9.08 -22.49
CA ASN A 237 8.87 10.50 -22.29
C ASN A 237 9.02 10.86 -20.81
N LEU A 238 8.19 10.29 -19.93
CA LEU A 238 8.32 10.49 -18.48
C LEU A 238 9.71 10.05 -18.02
N VAL A 239 10.10 8.81 -18.33
CA VAL A 239 11.40 8.25 -17.92
C VAL A 239 12.57 9.07 -18.46
N ALA A 240 12.52 9.48 -19.74
CA ALA A 240 13.57 10.30 -20.34
C ALA A 240 13.65 11.73 -19.77
N SER A 241 12.54 12.28 -19.28
CA SER A 241 12.51 13.58 -18.61
C SER A 241 12.94 13.51 -17.14
N THR A 242 12.81 12.33 -16.52
CA THR A 242 13.12 12.12 -15.10
C THR A 242 14.55 11.66 -14.87
N LEU A 243 15.05 10.70 -15.67
CA LEU A 243 16.36 10.11 -15.48
C LEU A 243 17.41 10.75 -16.40
N PRO A 244 18.64 10.99 -15.92
CA PRO A 244 19.71 11.52 -16.75
C PRO A 244 20.11 10.55 -17.86
N LYS A 245 20.74 11.06 -18.92
CA LYS A 245 21.36 10.19 -19.94
C LYS A 245 22.40 9.28 -19.27
N LYS A 246 22.43 8.01 -19.68
CA LYS A 246 23.31 6.98 -19.10
C LYS A 246 23.07 6.75 -17.59
N PHE A 247 21.83 6.93 -17.11
CA PHE A 247 21.45 6.65 -15.71
C PHE A 247 21.90 5.26 -15.24
N ASP A 248 21.93 4.28 -16.15
CA ASP A 248 22.39 2.91 -15.90
C ASP A 248 23.87 2.83 -15.43
N LYS A 249 24.65 3.89 -15.66
CA LYS A 249 26.05 4.02 -15.24
C LYS A 249 26.26 5.02 -14.11
N THR A 250 25.30 5.91 -13.87
CA THR A 250 25.45 7.05 -12.95
C THR A 250 24.53 6.99 -11.74
N MET A 251 23.55 6.07 -11.74
CA MET A 251 22.59 5.89 -10.65
C MET A 251 22.57 4.45 -10.15
N THR A 252 22.16 4.30 -8.91
CA THR A 252 21.80 3.00 -8.33
C THR A 252 20.40 2.60 -8.80
N VAL A 253 20.06 1.31 -8.70
CA VAL A 253 18.68 0.85 -9.00
C VAL A 253 17.66 1.56 -8.08
N TYR A 254 18.03 1.73 -6.81
CA TYR A 254 17.20 2.37 -5.80
C TYR A 254 16.91 3.84 -6.12
N ASP A 255 17.94 4.64 -6.42
CA ASP A 255 17.77 6.07 -6.68
C ASP A 255 17.01 6.32 -7.99
N ALA A 256 17.20 5.47 -9.01
CA ALA A 256 16.43 5.56 -10.25
C ALA A 256 14.93 5.24 -10.01
N ALA A 257 14.63 4.18 -9.25
CA ALA A 257 13.25 3.87 -8.87
C ALA A 257 12.61 5.00 -8.03
N GLN A 258 13.38 5.62 -7.13
CA GLN A 258 12.92 6.74 -6.31
C GLN A 258 12.56 7.96 -7.15
N ALA A 259 13.41 8.33 -8.11
CA ALA A 259 13.14 9.44 -9.02
C ALA A 259 11.89 9.19 -9.86
N LEU A 260 11.70 7.96 -10.36
CA LEU A 260 10.50 7.57 -11.13
C LEU A 260 9.23 7.54 -10.26
N PHE A 261 9.35 7.17 -8.98
CA PHE A 261 8.26 7.25 -8.01
C PHE A 261 7.81 8.71 -7.81
N GLN A 262 8.75 9.61 -7.50
CA GLN A 262 8.47 11.03 -7.35
C GLN A 262 7.85 11.63 -8.61
N ALA A 263 8.38 11.29 -9.79
CA ALA A 263 7.83 11.73 -11.06
C ALA A 263 6.41 11.20 -11.30
N THR A 264 6.09 9.97 -10.88
CA THR A 264 4.74 9.41 -10.96
C THR A 264 3.77 10.21 -10.10
N VAL A 265 4.12 10.44 -8.83
CA VAL A 265 3.32 11.19 -7.86
C VAL A 265 3.07 12.62 -8.37
N ALA A 266 4.13 13.31 -8.83
CA ALA A 266 4.02 14.67 -9.35
C ALA A 266 3.18 14.76 -10.63
N ARG A 267 3.14 13.70 -11.44
CA ARG A 267 2.48 13.68 -12.74
C ARG A 267 0.98 13.45 -12.66
N LEU A 268 0.50 12.82 -11.58
CA LEU A 268 -0.86 12.32 -11.48
C LEU A 268 -1.67 13.01 -10.39
N THR A 269 -2.94 13.22 -10.67
CA THR A 269 -3.93 13.72 -9.72
C THR A 269 -4.92 12.60 -9.39
N TYR A 270 -5.15 12.34 -8.10
CA TYR A 270 -6.07 11.28 -7.69
C TYR A 270 -7.52 11.58 -8.08
N VAL A 271 -8.12 10.72 -8.88
CA VAL A 271 -9.54 10.78 -9.25
C VAL A 271 -10.13 9.40 -9.03
N ASP A 272 -11.08 9.31 -8.12
CA ASP A 272 -11.80 8.07 -7.85
C ASP A 272 -12.67 7.67 -9.04
N ASN A 273 -12.61 6.39 -9.42
CA ASN A 273 -13.31 5.77 -10.54
C ASN A 273 -13.43 6.68 -11.78
N PRO A 274 -12.32 6.95 -12.50
CA PRO A 274 -12.30 7.85 -13.65
C PRO A 274 -13.00 7.30 -14.90
N GLY A 275 -13.72 6.16 -14.80
CA GLY A 275 -14.47 5.55 -15.89
C GLY A 275 -13.60 4.93 -17.00
N ARG A 276 -12.35 4.58 -16.68
CA ARG A 276 -11.37 4.03 -17.63
C ARG A 276 -10.59 2.90 -16.96
N GLN A 277 -9.97 2.03 -17.76
CA GLN A 277 -9.06 1.02 -17.21
C GLN A 277 -7.77 1.68 -16.69
N PRO A 278 -7.21 1.20 -15.57
CA PRO A 278 -6.01 1.75 -14.92
C PRO A 278 -4.72 1.41 -15.67
N SER A 279 -4.61 1.88 -16.91
CA SER A 279 -3.41 1.73 -17.73
C SER A 279 -2.43 2.86 -17.52
N ALA A 280 -1.13 2.56 -17.58
CA ALA A 280 -0.06 3.55 -17.53
C ALA A 280 -0.19 4.57 -18.67
N ALA A 281 -0.50 4.09 -19.88
CA ALA A 281 -0.69 4.94 -21.05
C ALA A 281 -1.86 5.93 -20.86
N SER A 282 -3.02 5.47 -20.37
CA SER A 282 -4.16 6.35 -20.10
C SER A 282 -3.87 7.30 -18.95
N ALA A 283 -3.28 6.83 -17.85
CA ALA A 283 -2.92 7.66 -16.71
C ALA A 283 -2.07 8.87 -17.15
N LEU A 284 -1.02 8.63 -17.93
CA LEU A 284 -0.13 9.68 -18.42
C LEU A 284 -0.75 10.55 -19.51
N ARG A 285 -1.72 10.04 -20.28
CA ARG A 285 -2.47 10.87 -21.22
C ARG A 285 -3.35 11.90 -20.52
N TYR A 286 -4.06 11.49 -19.47
CA TYR A 286 -5.04 12.34 -18.78
C TYR A 286 -4.48 13.04 -17.53
N GLY A 287 -3.36 12.58 -16.99
CA GLY A 287 -2.76 13.11 -15.76
C GLY A 287 -3.56 12.82 -14.50
N ASN A 288 -4.44 11.81 -14.52
CA ASN A 288 -5.25 11.45 -13.37
C ASN A 288 -5.68 9.99 -13.38
N GLY A 289 -6.06 9.50 -12.20
CA GLY A 289 -6.66 8.19 -11.98
C GLY A 289 -6.67 7.81 -10.51
N ASP A 290 -7.15 6.60 -10.21
CA ASP A 290 -7.15 6.01 -8.87
C ASP A 290 -5.86 5.21 -8.59
N CYS A 291 -5.85 4.44 -7.49
CA CYS A 291 -4.70 3.67 -7.04
C CYS A 291 -4.10 2.74 -8.11
N GLY A 292 -4.95 2.14 -8.97
CA GLY A 292 -4.50 1.30 -10.07
C GLY A 292 -3.70 2.08 -11.11
N PHE A 293 -4.11 3.31 -11.43
CA PHE A 293 -3.40 4.16 -12.40
C PHE A 293 -2.03 4.59 -11.87
N PHE A 294 -1.95 4.94 -10.58
CA PHE A 294 -0.69 5.31 -9.93
C PHE A 294 0.29 4.14 -9.92
N ALA A 295 -0.15 2.95 -9.48
CA ALA A 295 0.65 1.74 -9.52
C ALA A 295 1.13 1.40 -10.94
N SER A 296 0.23 1.49 -11.94
CA SER A 296 0.57 1.22 -13.34
C SER A 296 1.65 2.12 -13.89
N VAL A 297 1.58 3.44 -13.65
CA VAL A 297 2.59 4.39 -14.14
C VAL A 297 3.95 4.14 -13.50
N PHE A 298 3.99 3.94 -12.17
CA PHE A 298 5.24 3.66 -11.48
C PHE A 298 5.89 2.38 -12.01
N VAL A 299 5.11 1.30 -12.09
CA VAL A 299 5.60 0.00 -12.57
C VAL A 299 6.05 0.11 -14.03
N ALA A 300 5.25 0.70 -14.92
CA ALA A 300 5.61 0.85 -16.33
C ALA A 300 6.89 1.67 -16.52
N SER A 301 7.08 2.71 -15.71
CA SER A 301 8.28 3.55 -15.72
C SER A 301 9.51 2.78 -15.26
N CYS A 302 9.40 2.01 -14.17
CA CYS A 302 10.48 1.12 -13.71
C CYS A 302 10.85 0.09 -14.78
N ARG A 303 9.85 -0.58 -15.36
CA ARG A 303 10.07 -1.59 -16.41
C ARG A 303 10.70 -1.00 -17.66
N GLN A 304 10.33 0.22 -18.04
CA GLN A 304 10.98 0.94 -19.13
C GLN A 304 12.48 1.10 -18.83
N ALA A 305 12.83 1.55 -17.62
CA ALA A 305 14.22 1.71 -17.18
C ALA A 305 14.97 0.37 -16.99
N GLY A 306 14.30 -0.78 -17.16
CA GLY A 306 14.88 -2.11 -16.98
C GLY A 306 14.83 -2.63 -15.54
N ILE A 307 14.20 -1.88 -14.63
CA ILE A 307 14.02 -2.27 -13.22
C ILE A 307 12.80 -3.19 -13.12
N PRO A 308 12.92 -4.43 -12.58
CA PRO A 308 11.77 -5.30 -12.39
C PRO A 308 10.80 -4.67 -11.40
N ALA A 309 9.53 -4.56 -11.78
CA ALA A 309 8.48 -3.98 -10.93
C ALA A 309 7.14 -4.67 -11.17
N ARG A 310 6.30 -4.74 -10.14
CA ARG A 310 5.01 -5.41 -10.21
C ARG A 310 3.94 -4.69 -9.40
N PRO A 311 2.70 -4.59 -9.92
CA PRO A 311 1.58 -4.14 -9.10
C PRO A 311 1.20 -5.23 -8.09
N ILE A 312 0.72 -4.79 -6.94
CA ILE A 312 0.13 -5.68 -5.94
C ILE A 312 -1.31 -5.25 -5.73
N THR A 313 -2.25 -6.20 -5.82
CA THR A 313 -3.66 -5.93 -5.56
C THR A 313 -4.07 -6.52 -4.23
N GLY A 314 -4.94 -5.81 -3.53
CA GLY A 314 -5.42 -6.23 -2.23
C GLY A 314 -6.45 -5.27 -1.68
N PHE A 315 -6.49 -5.18 -0.36
CA PHE A 315 -7.37 -4.26 0.35
C PHE A 315 -6.80 -3.87 1.72
N LEU A 316 -7.26 -2.72 2.22
CA LEU A 316 -6.90 -2.14 3.50
C LEU A 316 -7.85 -2.61 4.61
N GLU A 317 -7.50 -2.30 5.85
CA GLU A 317 -8.37 -2.45 7.02
C GLU A 317 -9.73 -1.74 6.78
N GLY A 318 -10.83 -2.45 7.04
CA GLY A 318 -12.18 -1.90 6.85
C GLY A 318 -13.09 -2.76 5.96
N GLN A 319 -14.12 -2.14 5.41
CA GLN A 319 -15.08 -2.77 4.50
C GLN A 319 -15.04 -2.08 3.14
N ASN A 320 -14.90 -2.87 2.07
CA ASN A 320 -14.83 -2.39 0.68
C ASN A 320 -13.66 -1.44 0.37
N GLU A 321 -12.58 -1.52 1.15
CA GLU A 321 -11.36 -0.72 1.01
C GLU A 321 -10.36 -1.36 0.03
N TRP A 322 -10.78 -1.54 -1.23
CA TRP A 322 -9.94 -2.09 -2.29
C TRP A 322 -8.76 -1.17 -2.60
N HIS A 323 -7.55 -1.74 -2.72
CA HIS A 323 -6.35 -0.97 -3.03
C HIS A 323 -5.36 -1.68 -3.95
N VAL A 324 -4.60 -0.88 -4.69
CA VAL A 324 -3.49 -1.32 -5.54
C VAL A 324 -2.27 -0.48 -5.22
N TRP A 325 -1.13 -1.14 -4.99
CA TRP A 325 0.16 -0.49 -4.82
C TRP A 325 1.20 -1.16 -5.73
N ALA A 326 2.49 -1.05 -5.42
CA ALA A 326 3.53 -1.70 -6.23
C ALA A 326 4.72 -2.19 -5.41
N GLU A 327 5.54 -3.01 -6.04
CA GLU A 327 6.88 -3.38 -5.59
C GLU A 327 7.88 -3.21 -6.74
N PHE A 328 9.13 -2.88 -6.41
CA PHE A 328 10.25 -2.94 -7.34
C PHE A 328 11.37 -3.82 -6.78
N TYR A 329 12.12 -4.48 -7.64
CA TYR A 329 13.16 -5.41 -7.22
C TYR A 329 14.53 -4.74 -7.17
N VAL A 330 15.20 -4.86 -6.02
CA VAL A 330 16.60 -4.45 -5.83
C VAL A 330 17.47 -5.70 -5.74
N PRO A 331 18.48 -5.88 -6.63
CA PRO A 331 19.41 -7.00 -6.56
C PRO A 331 19.99 -7.22 -5.16
N ASN A 332 20.05 -8.47 -4.72
CA ASN A 332 20.54 -8.90 -3.40
C ASN A 332 19.71 -8.42 -2.19
N ALA A 333 18.66 -7.62 -2.37
CA ALA A 333 17.77 -7.17 -1.30
C ALA A 333 16.35 -7.72 -1.42
N GLY A 334 15.82 -7.86 -2.64
CA GLY A 334 14.49 -8.40 -2.90
C GLY A 334 13.48 -7.34 -3.34
N TRP A 335 12.20 -7.62 -3.11
CA TRP A 335 11.08 -6.75 -3.49
C TRP A 335 10.86 -5.66 -2.46
N VAL A 336 11.09 -4.41 -2.86
CA VAL A 336 10.87 -3.20 -2.05
C VAL A 336 9.47 -2.67 -2.35
N PRO A 337 8.57 -2.62 -1.35
CA PRO A 337 7.21 -2.15 -1.55
C PRO A 337 7.14 -0.63 -1.61
N VAL A 338 6.24 -0.12 -2.46
CA VAL A 338 5.96 1.30 -2.61
C VAL A 338 4.46 1.55 -2.81
N ASP A 339 3.99 2.72 -2.45
CA ASP A 339 2.61 3.15 -2.72
C ASP A 339 2.56 4.58 -3.27
N PRO A 340 2.54 4.74 -4.61
CA PRO A 340 2.50 6.06 -5.23
C PRO A 340 1.17 6.80 -5.00
N THR A 341 0.12 6.10 -4.57
CA THR A 341 -1.19 6.71 -4.31
C THR A 341 -1.19 7.49 -3.00
N PHE A 342 -0.54 6.95 -1.98
CA PHE A 342 -0.53 7.51 -0.62
C PHE A 342 0.67 8.44 -0.37
N ALA A 343 1.66 8.43 -1.27
CA ALA A 343 2.71 9.43 -1.29
C ALA A 343 2.12 10.80 -1.70
N ASP A 344 1.79 11.64 -0.73
CA ASP A 344 1.59 13.06 -0.99
C ASP A 344 2.94 13.72 -1.30
N THR A 345 2.92 14.73 -2.15
CA THR A 345 4.12 15.37 -2.69
C THR A 345 5.01 15.93 -1.59
N LEU A 346 6.05 15.19 -1.21
CA LEU A 346 7.19 15.67 -0.44
C LEU A 346 8.29 16.08 -1.43
N ASP A 347 8.81 17.31 -1.22
CA ASP A 347 9.74 18.05 -2.09
C ASP A 347 10.91 17.23 -2.69
N PRO A 348 11.27 17.50 -3.96
CA PRO A 348 12.32 16.77 -4.70
C PRO A 348 13.73 16.80 -4.10
N ASN A 349 14.00 17.59 -3.05
CA ASN A 349 15.34 17.77 -2.48
C ASN A 349 15.56 17.12 -1.10
N GLY A 350 14.59 16.38 -0.54
CA GLY A 350 14.73 15.70 0.76
C GLY A 350 14.81 14.18 0.67
N ASP A 351 15.16 13.55 1.80
CA ASP A 351 15.27 12.10 2.00
C ASP A 351 14.08 11.28 1.49
N THR A 352 14.28 9.95 1.42
CA THR A 352 13.37 8.96 0.85
C THR A 352 11.89 9.29 1.07
N PRO A 353 11.07 9.44 -0.01
CA PRO A 353 9.65 9.75 0.13
C PRO A 353 8.95 8.71 1.01
N LEU A 354 8.08 9.16 1.91
CA LEU A 354 7.16 8.24 2.60
C LEU A 354 6.38 7.43 1.55
N TYR A 355 6.12 6.16 1.84
CA TYR A 355 5.58 5.19 0.87
C TYR A 355 6.53 4.77 -0.26
N PHE A 356 7.83 5.09 -0.17
CA PHE A 356 8.87 4.50 -1.02
C PHE A 356 9.82 3.63 -0.18
N GLY A 357 9.59 2.32 -0.15
CA GLY A 357 10.34 1.38 0.71
C GLY A 357 10.01 1.48 2.21
N VAL A 358 9.32 2.53 2.62
CA VAL A 358 8.75 2.69 3.97
C VAL A 358 7.25 2.81 3.81
N ILE A 359 6.51 1.74 4.07
CA ILE A 359 5.04 1.74 4.05
C ILE A 359 4.57 1.43 5.47
N PRO A 360 4.15 2.47 6.20
CA PRO A 360 3.95 2.31 7.61
C PRO A 360 2.78 1.40 7.98
N ASP A 361 1.65 1.68 7.38
CA ASP A 361 0.41 0.95 7.52
C ASP A 361 0.38 -0.34 6.68
N LEU A 362 1.52 -0.87 6.21
CA LEU A 362 1.52 -2.12 5.41
C LEU A 362 1.02 -3.32 6.22
N ASN A 363 1.18 -3.31 7.55
CA ASN A 363 0.56 -4.28 8.44
C ASN A 363 -0.97 -4.19 8.49
N ARG A 364 -1.59 -3.12 7.98
CA ARG A 364 -3.04 -2.92 7.88
C ARG A 364 -3.58 -3.19 6.48
N ARG A 365 -2.85 -3.99 5.70
CA ARG A 365 -3.21 -4.37 4.33
C ARG A 365 -3.05 -5.87 4.16
N VAL A 366 -3.76 -6.43 3.19
CA VAL A 366 -3.51 -7.78 2.69
C VAL A 366 -3.49 -7.76 1.18
N ALA A 367 -2.54 -8.48 0.59
CA ALA A 367 -2.45 -8.75 -0.84
C ALA A 367 -3.19 -10.04 -1.18
N THR A 368 -3.96 -9.96 -2.27
CA THR A 368 -4.69 -11.10 -2.84
C THR A 368 -4.12 -11.55 -4.17
N SER A 369 -3.39 -10.68 -4.88
CA SER A 369 -2.74 -11.02 -6.15
C SER A 369 -1.51 -10.15 -6.43
N ILE A 370 -0.64 -10.68 -7.29
CA ILE A 370 0.61 -10.06 -7.75
C ILE A 370 0.61 -10.03 -9.28
N GLY A 371 0.87 -8.86 -9.88
CA GLY A 371 0.91 -8.70 -11.33
C GLY A 371 -0.46 -8.38 -11.95
N PHE A 372 -0.46 -7.88 -13.19
CA PHE A 372 -1.68 -7.55 -13.96
C PHE A 372 -1.86 -8.44 -15.19
N ASP A 373 -1.12 -9.55 -15.30
CA ASP A 373 -1.04 -10.40 -16.49
C ASP A 373 -1.64 -11.80 -16.28
N HIS A 374 -2.67 -11.91 -15.45
CA HIS A 374 -3.32 -13.19 -15.18
C HIS A 374 -4.00 -13.75 -16.43
N THR A 375 -3.59 -14.95 -16.82
CA THR A 375 -4.17 -15.67 -17.94
C THR A 375 -4.50 -17.10 -17.52
N VAL A 376 -5.76 -17.48 -17.72
CA VAL A 376 -6.27 -18.83 -17.47
C VAL A 376 -6.86 -19.38 -18.76
N LYS A 377 -6.17 -20.35 -19.36
CA LYS A 377 -6.50 -20.89 -20.70
C LYS A 377 -6.61 -19.75 -21.72
N LYS A 378 -7.82 -19.46 -22.20
CA LYS A 378 -8.12 -18.39 -23.17
C LYS A 378 -8.54 -17.07 -22.52
N TYR A 379 -8.75 -17.06 -21.20
CA TYR A 379 -9.27 -15.92 -20.46
C TYR A 379 -8.12 -15.07 -19.93
N LYS A 380 -8.13 -13.78 -20.28
CA LYS A 380 -7.21 -12.77 -19.72
C LYS A 380 -7.97 -11.96 -18.67
N ALA A 381 -7.37 -11.82 -17.51
CA ALA A 381 -7.91 -11.08 -16.38
C ALA A 381 -6.89 -10.04 -15.91
N PRO A 382 -6.70 -8.96 -16.66
CA PRO A 382 -5.85 -7.89 -16.19
C PRO A 382 -6.49 -7.26 -14.95
N ILE A 383 -5.74 -7.23 -13.86
CA ILE A 383 -6.17 -6.84 -12.50
C ILE A 383 -7.16 -7.84 -11.91
N LEU A 384 -6.63 -8.78 -11.13
CA LEU A 384 -7.43 -9.73 -10.36
C LEU A 384 -7.50 -9.30 -8.90
N GLN A 385 -8.11 -8.14 -8.66
CA GLN A 385 -8.30 -7.61 -7.31
C GLN A 385 -9.45 -8.33 -6.58
N SER A 386 -10.52 -8.65 -7.30
CA SER A 386 -11.67 -9.44 -6.84
C SER A 386 -11.96 -10.61 -7.80
N PRO A 387 -12.80 -11.59 -7.42
CA PRO A 387 -13.17 -12.69 -8.30
C PRO A 387 -13.79 -12.20 -9.61
N MET A 388 -13.23 -12.62 -10.73
CA MET A 388 -13.68 -12.27 -12.09
C MET A 388 -14.53 -13.40 -12.67
N ALA A 389 -15.72 -13.06 -13.16
CA ALA A 389 -16.65 -14.04 -13.71
C ALA A 389 -16.61 -14.08 -15.23
N PHE A 390 -16.55 -15.30 -15.78
CA PHE A 390 -16.76 -15.58 -17.19
C PHE A 390 -18.04 -16.40 -17.32
N THR A 391 -19.06 -15.85 -17.95
CA THR A 391 -20.37 -16.50 -18.05
C THR A 391 -20.82 -16.65 -19.50
N THR A 392 -21.46 -17.78 -19.80
CA THR A 392 -22.18 -17.99 -21.06
C THR A 392 -23.63 -17.52 -20.98
N ALA A 393 -24.09 -17.06 -19.81
CA ALA A 393 -25.43 -16.52 -19.62
C ALA A 393 -25.59 -15.22 -20.40
N SER A 394 -26.68 -15.11 -21.16
CA SER A 394 -26.94 -13.95 -22.00
C SER A 394 -27.41 -12.70 -21.23
N LYS A 395 -27.67 -12.78 -19.92
CA LYS A 395 -28.28 -11.66 -19.14
C LYS A 395 -27.88 -11.63 -17.65
N VAL A 396 -26.65 -11.21 -17.35
CA VAL A 396 -26.30 -10.68 -16.00
C VAL A 396 -26.99 -9.33 -15.81
N SER A 397 -27.64 -9.10 -14.68
CA SER A 397 -28.25 -7.80 -14.34
C SER A 397 -27.31 -6.89 -13.57
N SER A 398 -26.51 -7.46 -12.68
CA SER A 398 -25.56 -6.72 -11.84
C SER A 398 -24.45 -7.64 -11.35
N ILE A 399 -23.31 -7.03 -11.04
CA ILE A 399 -22.22 -7.63 -10.28
C ILE A 399 -21.98 -6.76 -9.04
N SER A 400 -21.75 -7.38 -7.89
CA SER A 400 -21.27 -6.69 -6.69
C SER A 400 -20.02 -7.37 -6.18
N THR A 401 -19.08 -6.58 -5.69
CA THR A 401 -17.81 -7.07 -5.14
C THR A 401 -17.58 -6.44 -3.78
N THR A 402 -17.23 -7.26 -2.79
CA THR A 402 -16.98 -6.81 -1.42
C THR A 402 -15.69 -7.37 -0.89
N CYS A 403 -15.03 -6.62 -0.01
CA CYS A 403 -13.92 -7.10 0.81
C CYS A 403 -14.11 -6.66 2.25
N ARG A 404 -13.49 -7.38 3.17
CA ARG A 404 -13.45 -7.04 4.59
C ARG A 404 -12.13 -7.45 5.17
N LEU A 405 -11.50 -6.55 5.92
CA LEU A 405 -10.32 -6.84 6.72
C LEU A 405 -10.58 -6.36 8.14
N THR A 406 -10.58 -7.29 9.09
CA THR A 406 -10.81 -6.98 10.51
C THR A 406 -9.75 -7.63 11.38
N PRO A 407 -9.29 -6.96 12.46
CA PRO A 407 -8.32 -7.56 13.37
C PRO A 407 -8.79 -8.92 13.88
N ALA A 408 -7.87 -9.88 13.92
CA ALA A 408 -8.13 -11.17 14.56
C ALA A 408 -8.41 -10.94 16.04
N SER A 409 -9.57 -11.39 16.55
CA SER A 409 -9.79 -11.42 17.99
C SER A 409 -8.78 -12.36 18.63
N ASN A 410 -8.08 -11.91 19.67
CA ASN A 410 -7.28 -12.79 20.53
C ASN A 410 -8.25 -13.80 21.17
N ASN A 411 -8.31 -15.01 20.62
CA ASN A 411 -8.98 -16.14 21.27
C ASN A 411 -8.03 -16.78 22.27
#